data_AF-A0A5C5ZNK0-F1
#
_entry.id   AF-A0A5C5ZNK0-F1
#
_cell.length_a   1.000
_cell.length_b   1.000
_cell.length_c   1.000
_cell.angle_alpha   90.00
_cell.angle_beta   90.00
_cell.angle_gamma   90.00
#
_symmetry.space_group_name_H-M   'P 1'
#
loop_
_entity.id
_entity.type
_entity.pdbx_description
1 polymer ?
#
loop_
_entity_poly.entity_id
_entity_poly.type
_entity_poly.pdbx_seq_one_letter_code
_entity_poly.pdbx_strand_id
1 'polypeptide(L)' 'MIEIVDRIVSIQTPFNMIVLMFAFGMIFGIVASVARETRRYLVHRQELEFRRELVERGLDPTEIEKVMTATPKDAKTKSA' A
#
# COMPACT_ATOMS: atom_id res chain seq x y z
N MET A 1 15.25 -22.68 13.34
CA MET A 1 15.36 -21.31 12.77
C MET A 1 16.59 -20.60 13.31
N ILE A 2 16.75 -20.47 14.63
CA ILE A 2 17.91 -19.82 15.26
C ILE A 2 19.22 -20.57 14.96
N GLU A 3 19.23 -21.91 15.02
CA GLU A 3 20.44 -22.73 14.72
C GLU A 3 20.95 -22.60 13.27
N ILE A 4 20.06 -22.31 12.31
CA ILE A 4 20.43 -22.13 10.91
C ILE A 4 21.11 -20.76 10.74
N VAL A 5 20.60 -19.74 11.43
CA VAL A 5 21.19 -18.40 11.46
C VAL A 5 22.59 -18.46 12.08
N ASP A 6 22.77 -19.18 13.19
CA ASP A 6 24.09 -19.33 13.82
C ASP A 6 25.11 -20.02 12.91
N ARG A 7 24.70 -21.05 12.15
CA ARG A 7 25.59 -21.70 11.17
C ARG A 7 25.95 -20.78 10.01
N ILE A 8 25.01 -20.00 9.49
CA ILE A 8 25.25 -19.02 8.43
C ILE A 8 26.17 -17.90 8.94
N VAL A 9 26.01 -17.49 10.20
CA VAL A 9 26.85 -16.46 10.83
C VAL A 9 28.29 -16.96 11.08
N SER A 10 28.46 -18.25 11.33
CA SER A 10 29.78 -18.87 11.55
C SER A 10 30.62 -19.04 10.28
N ILE A 11 30.04 -18.84 9.08
CA ILE A 11 30.78 -18.85 7.82
C ILE A 11 31.68 -17.61 7.73
N GLN A 12 32.92 -17.83 7.29
CA GLN A 12 33.93 -16.79 7.09
C GLN A 12 33.38 -15.62 6.25
N THR A 13 33.50 -14.40 6.76
CA THR A 13 33.22 -13.16 6.00
C THR A 13 34.08 -13.16 4.74
N PRO A 14 33.50 -12.90 3.54
CA PRO A 14 32.34 -12.02 3.29
C PRO A 14 31.01 -12.72 2.95
N PHE A 15 30.97 -14.04 2.79
CA PHE A 15 29.81 -14.75 2.21
C PHE A 15 28.55 -14.67 3.09
N ASN A 16 28.71 -14.73 4.41
CA ASN A 16 27.61 -14.59 5.36
C ASN A 16 26.83 -13.26 5.19
N MET A 17 27.55 -12.16 4.99
CA MET A 17 26.93 -10.83 4.85
C MET A 17 26.03 -10.73 3.62
N ILE A 18 26.44 -11.35 2.51
CA ILE A 18 25.67 -11.36 1.25
C ILE A 18 24.38 -12.16 1.42
N VAL A 19 24.47 -13.34 2.04
CA VAL A 19 23.31 -14.21 2.27
C VAL A 19 22.28 -13.54 3.18
N LEU A 20 22.74 -12.89 4.25
CA LEU A 20 21.87 -12.12 5.13
C LEU A 20 21.22 -10.94 4.41
N MET A 21 21.98 -10.16 3.63
CA MET A 21 21.42 -9.06 2.85
C MET A 21 20.32 -9.53 1.90
N PHE A 22 20.54 -10.66 1.21
CA PHE A 22 19.58 -11.22 0.28
C PHE A 22 18.33 -11.73 1.00
N ALA A 23 18.50 -12.41 2.15
CA ALA A 23 17.40 -12.87 2.98
C ALA A 23 16.52 -11.71 3.47
N PHE A 24 17.14 -10.64 4.01
CA PHE A 24 16.40 -9.44 4.40
C PHE A 24 15.74 -8.75 3.21
N GLY A 25 16.43 -8.63 2.07
CA GLY A 25 15.88 -8.05 0.85
C GLY A 25 14.63 -8.77 0.36
N MET A 26 14.61 -10.11 0.39
CA MET A 26 13.43 -10.89 0.02
C MET A 26 12.27 -10.68 0.99
N ILE A 27 12.53 -10.65 2.30
CA ILE A 27 11.49 -10.41 3.32
C ILE A 27 10.89 -9.01 3.12
N PHE A 28 11.72 -7.98 3.00
CA PHE A 28 11.25 -6.62 2.75
C PHE A 28 10.49 -6.49 1.44
N GLY A 29 10.92 -7.18 0.38
CA GLY A 29 10.22 -7.22 -0.90
C GLY A 29 8.81 -7.79 -0.78
N ILE A 30 8.65 -8.91 -0.08
CA ILE A 30 7.34 -9.53 0.16
C ILE A 30 6.45 -8.60 0.98
N VAL A 31 6.96 -8.05 2.08
CA VAL A 31 6.20 -7.12 2.94
C VAL A 31 5.76 -5.88 2.15
N ALA A 32 6.64 -5.32 1.32
CA ALA A 32 6.32 -4.17 0.48
C ALA A 32 5.23 -4.51 -0.56
N SER A 33 5.25 -5.71 -1.14
CA SER A 33 4.22 -6.17 -2.07
C SER A 33 2.87 -6.28 -1.38
N VAL A 34 2.82 -6.96 -0.23
CA VAL A 34 1.61 -7.12 0.57
C VAL A 34 1.06 -5.76 1.02
N ALA A 35 1.93 -4.83 1.44
CA ALA A 35 1.52 -3.48 1.82
C ALA A 35 0.87 -2.72 0.66
N ARG A 36 1.38 -2.87 -0.57
CA ARG A 36 0.79 -2.26 -1.77
C ARG A 36 -0.59 -2.82 -2.09
N GLU A 37 -0.76 -4.13 -2.02
CA GLU A 37 -2.06 -4.79 -2.23
C GLU A 37 -3.06 -4.40 -1.15
N THR A 38 -2.63 -4.42 0.11
CA THR A 38 -3.46 -3.99 1.24
C THR A 38 -3.90 -2.55 1.08
N ARG A 39 -3.01 -1.64 0.67
CA ARG A 39 -3.35 -0.25 0.41
C ARG A 39 -4.41 -0.13 -0.69
N ARG A 40 -4.28 -0.88 -1.80
CA ARG A 40 -5.29 -0.89 -2.87
C ARG A 40 -6.64 -1.39 -2.36
N TYR A 41 -6.63 -2.45 -1.57
CA TYR A 41 -7.84 -3.00 -0.97
C TYR A 41 -8.54 -1.98 -0.04
N LEU A 42 -7.77 -1.34 0.84
CA LEU A 42 -8.29 -0.33 1.78
C LEU A 42 -8.86 0.88 1.04
N VAL A 43 -8.17 1.38 0.00
CA VAL A 43 -8.67 2.49 -0.81
C VAL A 43 -9.98 2.11 -1.50
N HIS A 44 -10.08 0.90 -2.06
CA HIS A 44 -11.31 0.44 -2.70
C HIS A 44 -12.47 0.28 -1.69
N ARG A 45 -12.18 -0.23 -0.49
CA ARG A 45 -13.15 -0.32 0.62
C ARG A 45 -13.66 1.06 1.04
N GLN A 46 -12.76 2.01 1.24
CA GLN A 46 -13.11 3.39 1.59
C GLN A 46 -13.95 4.03 0.49
N GLU A 47 -13.62 3.79 -0.78
CA GLU A 47 -14.39 4.30 -1.91
C GLU A 47 -15.84 3.76 -1.90
N LEU A 48 -16.02 2.46 -1.63
CA LEU A 48 -17.35 1.85 -1.54
C LEU A 48 -18.16 2.34 -0.34
N GLU A 49 -17.52 2.50 0.82
CA GLU A 49 -18.16 3.05 2.02
C GLU A 49 -18.58 4.50 1.79
N PHE A 50 -17.71 5.30 1.17
CA PHE A 50 -18.02 6.68 0.81
C PHE A 50 -19.17 6.78 -0.19
N ARG A 51 -19.22 5.92 -1.22
CA ARG A 51 -20.38 5.83 -2.14
C ARG A 51 -21.68 5.55 -1.38
N ARG A 52 -21.66 4.61 -0.43
CA ARG A 52 -22.85 4.29 0.39
C ARG A 52 -23.29 5.48 1.24
N GLU A 53 -22.35 6.15 1.89
CA GLU A 53 -22.63 7.32 2.72
C GLU A 53 -23.25 8.46 1.90
N LEU A 54 -22.79 8.68 0.65
CA LEU A 54 -23.37 9.69 -0.24
C LEU A 54 -24.79 9.32 -0.70
N VAL A 55 -25.05 8.04 -0.96
CA VAL A 55 -26.41 7.56 -1.28
C VAL A 55 -27.33 7.73 -0.06
N GLU A 56 -26.87 7.40 1.15
CA GLU A 56 -27.63 7.59 2.39
C GLU A 56 -27.94 9.08 2.66
N ARG A 57 -27.06 9.99 2.26
CA ARG A 57 -27.31 11.44 2.29
C ARG A 57 -28.27 11.92 1.21
N GLY A 58 -28.76 11.03 0.34
CA GLY A 58 -29.75 11.33 -0.68
C GLY A 58 -29.19 11.99 -1.94
N LEU A 59 -27.87 11.87 -2.19
CA LEU A 59 -27.31 12.35 -3.46
C LEU A 59 -27.73 11.45 -4.61
N ASP A 60 -28.06 12.09 -5.73
CA ASP A 60 -28.33 11.40 -6.99
C ASP A 60 -27.03 10.76 -7.54
N PRO A 61 -27.08 9.58 -8.17
CA PRO A 61 -25.88 8.87 -8.65
C PRO A 61 -24.98 9.72 -9.55
N THR A 62 -25.59 10.63 -10.32
CA THR A 62 -24.89 11.54 -11.23
C THR A 62 -24.09 12.62 -10.50
N GLU A 63 -24.52 13.01 -9.30
CA GLU A 63 -23.81 13.98 -8.45
C GLU A 63 -22.69 13.29 -7.66
N ILE A 64 -22.93 12.05 -7.22
CA ILE A 64 -21.91 11.21 -6.58
C ILE A 64 -20.71 11.06 -7.51
N GLU A 65 -20.93 10.75 -8.79
CA GLU A 65 -19.85 10.61 -9.76
C GLU A 65 -19.04 11.91 -9.92
N LYS A 66 -19.70 13.08 -9.92
CA LYS A 66 -19.02 14.39 -9.95
C LYS A 66 -18.17 14.65 -8.70
N VAL A 67 -18.67 14.28 -7.52
CA VAL A 67 -17.93 14.45 -6.26
C VAL A 67 -16.73 13.51 -6.19
N MET A 68 -16.89 12.27 -6.66
CA MET A 68 -15.82 11.28 -6.66
C MET A 68 -14.73 11.54 -7.70
N THR A 69 -15.09 12.14 -8.84
CA THR A 69 -14.14 12.51 -9.90
C THR A 69 -13.50 13.88 -9.70
N ALA A 70 -13.97 14.66 -8.71
CA ALA A 70 -13.38 15.95 -8.37
C ALA A 70 -11.96 15.77 -7.81
N THR A 71 -10.95 15.91 -8.66
CA THR A 71 -9.55 15.85 -8.27
C THR A 71 -9.14 17.17 -7.58
N PRO A 72 -8.23 17.15 -6.58
CA PRO A 72 -7.70 18.39 -5.97
C PRO A 72 -7.00 19.33 -6.97
N LYS A 73 -6.65 18.82 -8.16
CA LYS A 73 -6.07 19.61 -9.25
C LYS A 73 -7.05 20.64 -9.82
N ASP A 74 -8.35 20.36 -9.77
CA ASP A 74 -9.40 21.22 -10.31
C ASP A 74 -9.77 22.36 -9.36
N ALA A 75 -9.43 22.24 -8.08
CA ALA A 75 -9.62 23.28 -7.07
C ALA A 75 -8.57 24.40 -7.15
N LYS A 76 -7.36 24.12 -7.68
CA LYS A 76 -6.28 25.13 -7.78
C LYS A 76 -6.43 26.10 -8.97
N THR A 77 -7.20 25.73 -9.99
CA THR A 77 -7.34 26.54 -11.22
C THR A 77 -8.43 27.62 -11.11
N LYS A 78 -9.30 27.58 -10.08
CA LYS A 78 -10.34 28.60 -9.85
C LYS A 78 -9.92 29.73 -8.88
N SER A 79 -8.66 29.73 -8.43
CA SER A 79 -8.10 30.75 -7.54
C SER A 79 -6.88 31.45 -8.16
N ALA A 80 -6.92 31.68 -9.48
CA ALA A 80 -5.98 32.49 -10.23
C ALA A 80 -6.76 33.51 -11.07
#